data_AF-A0A3S4HN74-F1
#
_entry.id   AF-A0A3S4HN74-F1
#
_cell.length_a   1.000
_cell.length_b   1.000
_cell.length_c   1.000
_cell.angle_alpha   90.00
_cell.angle_beta   90.00
_cell.angle_gamma   90.00
#
_symmetry.space_group_name_H-M   'P 1'
#
loop_
_entity.id
_entity.type
_entity.pdbx_description
1 polymer ?
#
loop_
_entity_poly.entity_id
_entity_poly.type
_entity_poly.pdbx_seq_one_letter_code
_entity_poly.pdbx_strand_id
1 'polypeptide(L)'
;MTAGAATSAVFFVMAGIATTTKRDLSGLGNFLTVGAIVLMVAVVANLFLRMPGFQLMIAAAFALFSSLMILWQVKTVVDGGENSYISAALSIYISIYNLFTSLLQLLLAFAGNRD
;
A
#
# COMPACT_ATOMS: atom_id res chain seq x y z
N MET A 1 -0.38 18.75 -2.44
CA MET A 1 -1.00 18.68 -1.10
C MET A 1 -2.09 17.60 -1.01
N THR A 2 -2.91 17.39 -2.04
CA THR A 2 -4.02 16.41 -2.07
C THR A 2 -3.59 14.96 -1.83
N ALA A 3 -2.50 14.49 -2.46
CA ALA A 3 -2.00 13.12 -2.28
C ALA A 3 -1.57 12.82 -0.83
N GLY A 4 -0.94 13.79 -0.16
CA GLY A 4 -0.54 13.65 1.25
C GLY A 4 -1.74 13.52 2.19
N ALA A 5 -2.78 14.32 1.96
CA ALA A 5 -4.03 14.24 2.73
C ALA A 5 -4.78 12.91 2.50
N ALA A 6 -4.81 12.41 1.25
CA ALA A 6 -5.40 11.11 0.96
C ALA A 6 -4.60 9.97 1.64
N THR A 7 -3.28 10.05 1.62
CA THR A 7 -2.40 9.06 2.25
C THR A 7 -2.60 9.03 3.76
N SER A 8 -2.64 10.18 4.42
CA SER A 8 -2.86 10.25 5.87
C SER A 8 -4.24 9.70 6.24
N ALA A 9 -5.29 10.04 5.49
CA ALA A 9 -6.63 9.51 5.71
C ALA A 9 -6.64 7.98 5.63
N VAL A 10 -6.07 7.39 4.57
CA VAL A 10 -6.01 5.94 4.40
C VAL A 10 -5.17 5.29 5.52
N PHE A 11 -4.01 5.86 5.86
CA PHE A 11 -3.18 5.37 6.95
C PHE A 11 -3.94 5.32 8.28
N PHE A 12 -4.61 6.41 8.67
CA PHE A 12 -5.35 6.46 9.93
C PHE A 12 -6.53 5.48 9.96
N VAL A 13 -7.24 5.31 8.84
CA VAL A 13 -8.32 4.32 8.74
C VAL A 13 -7.76 2.90 8.86
N MET A 14 -6.70 2.56 8.11
CA MET A 14 -6.09 1.23 8.16
C MET A 14 -5.51 0.91 9.54
N ALA A 15 -4.82 1.89 10.16
CA ALA A 15 -4.27 1.74 11.51
C ALA A 15 -5.38 1.62 12.56
N GLY A 16 -6.46 2.40 12.46
CA GLY A 16 -7.62 2.31 13.35
C GLY A 16 -8.35 0.97 13.24
N ILE A 17 -8.49 0.43 12.03
CA ILE A 17 -9.04 -0.91 11.82
C ILE A 17 -8.11 -1.96 12.44
N ALA A 18 -6.80 -1.87 12.22
CA ALA A 18 -5.83 -2.82 12.75
C ALA A 18 -5.82 -2.88 14.29
N THR A 19 -5.96 -1.73 14.97
CA THR A 19 -5.95 -1.66 16.44
C THR A 19 -7.27 -2.11 17.07
N THR A 20 -8.40 -1.97 16.38
CA THR A 20 -9.73 -2.34 16.90
C THR A 20 -10.15 -3.76 16.52
N THR A 21 -9.55 -4.33 15.46
CA THR A 21 -9.89 -5.66 14.96
C THR A 21 -9.34 -6.76 15.86
N LYS A 22 -10.24 -7.64 16.34
CA LYS A 22 -9.91 -8.85 17.11
C LYS A 22 -9.67 -10.09 16.25
N ARG A 23 -9.85 -10.01 14.93
CA ARG A 23 -9.60 -11.12 14.02
C ARG A 23 -8.10 -11.38 13.89
N ASP A 24 -7.75 -12.64 13.78
CA ASP A 24 -6.42 -13.05 13.35
C ASP A 24 -6.24 -12.72 11.86
N LEU A 25 -5.20 -11.95 11.56
CA LEU A 25 -4.83 -11.53 10.22
C LEU A 25 -3.56 -12.24 9.72
N SER A 26 -3.13 -13.32 10.39
CA SER A 26 -2.04 -14.19 9.96
C SER A 26 -2.18 -14.63 8.49
N GLY A 27 -3.39 -15.01 8.08
CA GLY A 27 -3.69 -15.38 6.69
C GLY A 27 -3.53 -14.24 5.67
N LEU A 28 -3.69 -12.98 6.11
CA LEU A 28 -3.45 -11.81 5.25
C LEU A 28 -1.96 -11.68 4.90
N GLY A 29 -1.06 -12.09 5.79
CA GLY A 29 0.38 -12.10 5.52
C GLY A 29 0.73 -12.93 4.28
N ASN A 30 0.21 -14.17 4.19
CA ASN A 30 0.42 -15.03 3.04
C ASN A 30 -0.16 -14.44 1.75
N PHE A 31 -1.34 -13.83 1.81
CA PHE A 31 -1.94 -13.13 0.67
C PHE A 31 -1.08 -11.95 0.21
N LEU A 32 -0.55 -11.16 1.15
CA LEU A 32 0.33 -10.03 0.84
C LEU A 32 1.65 -10.48 0.22
N THR A 33 2.22 -11.60 0.66
CA THR A 33 3.42 -12.16 0.02
C THR A 33 3.16 -12.54 -1.43
N VAL A 34 2.05 -13.23 -1.72
CA VAL A 34 1.66 -13.57 -3.10
C VAL A 34 1.37 -12.30 -3.91
N GLY A 35 0.65 -11.35 -3.33
CA GLY A 35 0.34 -10.06 -3.95
C GLY A 35 1.59 -9.26 -4.32
N ALA A 36 2.62 -9.28 -3.46
CA ALA A 36 3.90 -8.62 -3.74
C ALA A 36 4.59 -9.21 -4.97
N ILE A 37 4.60 -10.54 -5.09
CA ILE A 37 5.19 -11.24 -6.24
C ILE A 37 4.43 -10.88 -7.52
N VAL A 38 3.10 -10.93 -7.48
CA VAL A 38 2.24 -10.58 -8.63
C VAL A 38 2.46 -9.12 -9.06
N LEU A 39 2.52 -8.19 -8.12
CA LEU A 39 2.81 -6.78 -8.40
C LEU A 39 4.20 -6.59 -9.01
N MET A 40 5.20 -7.31 -8.51
CA MET A 40 6.55 -7.25 -9.05
C MET A 40 6.59 -7.73 -10.51
N VAL A 41 5.88 -8.82 -10.84
CA VAL A 41 5.72 -9.28 -12.23
C VAL A 41 5.00 -8.22 -13.08
N ALA A 42 3.96 -7.57 -12.56
CA ALA A 42 3.26 -6.50 -13.26
C ALA A 42 4.16 -5.29 -13.56
N VAL A 43 5.03 -4.91 -12.62
CA VAL A 43 6.04 -3.85 -12.83
C VAL A 43 7.01 -4.24 -13.93
N VAL A 44 7.52 -5.47 -13.93
CA VAL A 44 8.42 -5.96 -14.99
C VAL A 44 7.70 -5.97 -16.34
N ALA A 45 6.46 -6.43 -16.41
CA ALA A 45 5.66 -6.41 -17.64
C ALA A 45 5.45 -4.98 -18.17
N ASN A 46 5.28 -4.00 -17.26
CA ASN A 46 5.08 -2.60 -17.64
C ASN A 46 6.31 -2.00 -18.33
N LEU A 47 7.52 -2.48 -18.03
CA LEU A 47 8.76 -2.02 -18.68
C LEU A 47 8.77 -2.31 -20.19
N PHE A 48 8.11 -3.41 -20.60
CA PHE A 48 7.98 -3.82 -22.01
C PHE A 48 6.74 -3.22 -22.68
N LEU A 49 5.60 -3.19 -21.98
CA LEU A 49 4.33 -2.73 -22.57
C LEU A 49 4.22 -1.21 -22.70
N ARG A 50 4.73 -0.46 -21.71
CA ARG A 50 4.75 1.02 -21.67
C ARG A 50 3.42 1.70 -22.03
N MET A 51 2.30 1.06 -21.70
CA MET A 51 0.96 1.61 -21.97
C MET A 51 0.49 2.48 -20.80
N PRO A 52 0.05 3.73 -21.03
CA PRO A 52 -0.40 4.64 -19.96
C PRO A 52 -1.49 4.03 -19.08
N GLY A 53 -2.47 3.33 -19.66
CA GLY A 53 -3.54 2.68 -18.89
C GLY A 53 -3.06 1.55 -17.98
N PHE A 54 -2.04 0.79 -18.40
CA PHE A 54 -1.46 -0.29 -17.59
C PHE A 54 -0.71 0.26 -16.39
N GLN A 55 -0.01 1.39 -16.55
CA GLN A 55 0.66 2.08 -15.45
C GLN A 55 -0.33 2.57 -14.39
N LEU A 56 -1.49 3.10 -14.79
CA LEU A 56 -2.53 3.51 -13.84
C LEU A 56 -3.15 2.32 -13.09
N MET A 57 -3.33 1.19 -13.77
CA MET A 57 -3.80 -0.03 -13.13
C MET A 57 -2.80 -0.52 -12.06
N ILE A 58 -1.50 -0.48 -12.37
CA ILE A 58 -0.45 -0.82 -11.41
C ILE A 58 -0.45 0.14 -10.22
N ALA A 59 -0.58 1.45 -10.46
CA ALA A 59 -0.68 2.44 -9.39
C ALA A 59 -1.89 2.17 -8.47
N ALA A 60 -3.06 1.87 -9.04
CA ALA A 60 -4.25 1.49 -8.27
C ALA A 60 -4.02 0.21 -7.44
N ALA A 61 -3.39 -0.80 -8.03
CA ALA A 61 -3.07 -2.04 -7.35
C ALA A 61 -2.05 -1.83 -6.21
N PHE A 62 -1.02 -1.01 -6.43
CA PHE A 62 -0.05 -0.65 -5.39
C PHE A 62 -0.66 0.18 -4.26
N ALA A 63 -1.60 1.08 -4.56
CA ALA A 63 -2.31 1.86 -3.54
C ALA A 63 -3.13 0.92 -2.62
N LEU A 64 -3.88 -0.02 -3.21
CA LEU A 64 -4.64 -1.01 -2.45
C LEU A 64 -3.72 -1.93 -1.64
N PHE A 65 -2.68 -2.46 -2.29
CA PHE A 65 -1.70 -3.34 -1.65
C PHE A 65 -1.02 -2.67 -0.47
N SER A 66 -0.54 -1.43 -0.64
CA SER A 66 0.13 -0.67 0.41
C SER A 66 -0.82 -0.37 1.58
N SER A 67 -2.11 -0.14 1.31
CA SER A 67 -3.13 0.06 2.35
C SER A 67 -3.33 -1.21 3.19
N LEU A 68 -3.48 -2.37 2.55
CA LEU A 68 -3.60 -3.65 3.26
C LEU A 68 -2.32 -4.01 4.02
N MET A 69 -1.18 -3.62 3.48
CA MET A 69 0.12 -3.89 4.06
C MET A 69 0.36 -3.03 5.32
N ILE A 70 -0.09 -1.76 5.34
CA ILE A 70 -0.18 -0.94 6.56
C ILE A 70 -1.06 -1.62 7.61
N LEU A 71 -2.27 -2.05 7.23
CA LEU A 71 -3.20 -2.71 8.14
C LEU A 71 -2.57 -3.95 8.78
N TRP A 72 -1.95 -4.82 7.97
CA TRP A 72 -1.31 -6.03 8.44
C TRP A 72 -0.13 -5.73 9.37
N GLN A 73 0.76 -4.80 9.02
CA GLN A 73 1.91 -4.45 9.86
C GLN A 73 1.50 -3.84 11.20
N VAL A 74 0.55 -2.90 11.19
CA VAL A 74 0.04 -2.31 12.43
C VAL A 74 -0.59 -3.39 13.30
N LYS A 75 -1.32 -4.33 12.71
CA LYS A 75 -1.90 -5.46 13.45
C LYS A 75 -0.81 -6.34 14.08
N THR A 76 0.19 -6.74 13.31
CA THR A 76 1.30 -7.58 13.80
C THR A 76 2.06 -6.91 14.95
N VAL A 77 2.27 -5.60 14.87
CA VAL A 77 2.88 -4.81 15.96
C VAL A 77 2.00 -4.78 17.20
N VAL A 78 0.69 -4.55 17.05
CA VAL A 78 -0.27 -4.52 18.17
C VAL A 78 -0.39 -5.89 18.83
N ASP A 79 -0.36 -6.97 18.06
CA ASP A 79 -0.46 -8.35 18.56
C ASP A 79 0.87 -8.85 19.18
N GLY A 80 1.93 -8.04 19.14
CA GLY A 80 3.24 -8.39 19.69
C GLY A 80 3.98 -9.46 18.88
N GLY A 81 3.59 -9.68 17.63
CA GLY A 81 4.22 -10.66 16.74
C GLY A 81 5.59 -10.24 16.20
N GLU A 82 6.01 -8.99 16.44
CA GLU A 82 7.23 -8.43 15.86
C GLU A 82 8.34 -8.19 16.89
N ASN A 83 9.50 -8.83 16.66
CA ASN A 83 10.62 -8.82 17.59
C ASN A 83 11.46 -7.53 17.52
N SER A 84 11.28 -6.72 16.48
CA SER A 84 12.05 -5.50 16.25
C SER A 84 11.16 -4.32 15.88
N TYR A 85 11.12 -3.34 16.77
CA TYR A 85 10.41 -2.08 16.55
C TYR A 85 10.98 -1.28 15.37
N ILE A 86 12.28 -1.43 15.09
CA ILE A 86 12.95 -0.73 13.99
C ILE A 86 12.46 -1.28 12.66
N SER A 87 12.42 -2.61 12.50
CA SER A 87 11.91 -3.22 11.26
C SER A 87 10.44 -2.95 11.08
N ALA A 88 9.65 -2.97 12.15
CA ALA A 88 8.23 -2.60 12.10
C ALA A 88 8.03 -1.17 11.60
N ALA A 89 8.70 -0.20 12.20
CA ALA A 89 8.59 1.20 11.83
C ALA A 89 9.06 1.46 10.38
N LEU A 90 10.19 0.86 9.99
CA LEU A 90 10.71 0.97 8.62
C LEU A 90 9.73 0.38 7.61
N SER A 91 9.15 -0.78 7.93
CA SER A 91 8.22 -1.45 7.02
C SER A 91 6.96 -0.61 6.83
N ILE A 92 6.38 -0.07 7.91
CA ILE A 92 5.23 0.86 7.86
C ILE A 92 5.58 2.11 7.05
N TYR A 93 6.77 2.67 7.23
CA TYR A 93 7.23 3.83 6.45
C TYR A 93 7.28 3.53 4.95
N ILE A 94 7.82 2.37 4.55
CA ILE A 94 7.89 1.95 3.15
C ILE A 94 6.46 1.83 2.56
N SER A 95 5.52 1.28 3.32
CA SER A 95 4.11 1.16 2.92
C SER A 95 3.48 2.52 2.67
N ILE A 96 3.71 3.47 3.58
CA ILE A 96 3.18 4.84 3.46
C ILE A 96 3.80 5.53 2.24
N TYR A 97 5.10 5.37 2.02
CA TYR A 97 5.79 5.93 0.85
C TYR A 97 5.22 5.37 -0.46
N ASN A 98 5.01 4.06 -0.54
CA ASN A 98 4.45 3.40 -1.72
C ASN A 98 3.00 3.84 -1.96
N LEU A 99 2.20 3.95 -0.90
CA LEU A 99 0.83 4.45 -0.97
C LEU A 99 0.80 5.89 -1.49
N PHE A 100 1.64 6.77 -0.92
CA PHE A 100 1.74 8.17 -1.35
C PHE A 100 2.09 8.27 -2.83
N THR A 101 3.13 7.57 -3.26
CA THR A 101 3.59 7.60 -4.66
C THR A 101 2.51 7.10 -5.61
N SER A 102 1.80 6.04 -5.23
CA SER A 102 0.72 5.46 -6.03
C SER A 102 -0.49 6.38 -6.14
N LEU A 103 -0.93 6.96 -5.02
CA LEU A 103 -2.00 7.95 -5.00
C LEU A 103 -1.62 9.21 -5.75
N LEU A 104 -0.36 9.65 -5.66
CA LEU A 104 0.15 10.78 -6.42
C LEU A 104 0.05 10.50 -7.93
N GLN A 105 0.50 9.33 -8.40
CA GLN A 105 0.40 8.96 -9.81
C GLN A 105 -1.05 8.94 -10.30
N LEU A 106 -1.97 8.35 -9.53
CA LEU A 106 -3.40 8.34 -9.87
C LEU A 106 -3.98 9.75 -9.92
N LEU A 107 -3.72 10.56 -8.89
CA LEU A 107 -4.23 11.92 -8.82
C LEU A 107 -3.67 12.79 -9.95
N LEU A 108 -2.39 12.65 -10.30
CA LEU A 108 -1.79 13.37 -11.42
C LEU A 108 -2.44 12.98 -12.75
N ALA A 109 -2.72 11.70 -12.96
CA ALA A 109 -3.37 11.23 -14.17
C ALA A 109 -4.81 11.75 -14.31
N PHE A 110 -5.56 11.82 -13.21
CA PHE A 110 -6.92 12.36 -13.22
C PHE A 110 -6.98 13.89 -13.17
N ALA A 111 -5.97 14.55 -12.59
CA ALA A 111 -5.90 16.01 -12.51
C ALA A 111 -5.33 16.65 -13.79
N GLY A 112 -4.40 15.98 -14.48
CA GLY A 112 -3.81 16.44 -15.74
C GLY A 112 -4.74 16.34 -16.95
N ASN A 113 -5.96 15.80 -16.78
CA ASN A 113 -7.00 15.73 -17.81
C ASN A 113 -7.99 16.90 -17.75
N ARG A 114 -7.62 17.99 -17.07
CA ARG A 114 -8.34 19.27 -17.11
C ARG A 114 -7.45 20.25 -17.87
N ASP A 115 -7.88 20.60 -19.08
CA ASP A 115 -7.23 21.55 -20.00
C ASP A 115 -6.73 22.83 -19.30
#